data_AF-A0A1I2DYG7-F1
#
_entry.id   AF-A0A1I2DYG7-F1
#
_cell.length_a   1.000
_cell.length_b   1.000
_cell.length_c   1.000
_cell.angle_alpha   90.00
_cell.angle_beta   90.00
_cell.angle_gamma   90.00
#
_symmetry.space_group_name_H-M   'P 1'
#
loop_
_entity.id
_entity.type
_entity.pdbx_description
1 polymer ?
#
loop_
_entity_poly.entity_id
_entity_poly.type
_entity_poly.pdbx_seq_one_letter_code
_entity_poly.pdbx_strand_id
1 'polypeptide(L)'
;MRTRVAAALPAVVAVALVVACGGNGDDSDTGATGSASPSSATSSSAPATTSGAAGSGTPATGGDDSTDAPPFPANTEPDTGQASADSFVTVTDIRTGRHDGFDRVVFDVAGTGTPGWDVRFVPEARSQGSGNTVPVEGDAILQVTLSGVGYPTETGIDEVDGSAPIPGQGTEVVTEVVWDTTFEGTSVAFVGATERTPFRVYLLESPTRVVLDVVHPR
;
A
#
# COMPACT_ATOMS: atom_id res chain seq x y z
N MET A 1 38.57 27.98 40.43
CA MET A 1 39.25 27.69 39.15
C MET A 1 38.24 27.90 38.02
N ARG A 2 38.48 28.88 37.15
CA ARG A 2 37.57 29.28 36.06
C ARG A 2 38.11 28.69 34.76
N THR A 3 37.42 27.71 34.19
CA THR A 3 37.82 27.13 32.89
C THR A 3 36.94 27.72 31.80
N ARG A 4 37.55 28.54 30.94
CA ARG A 4 36.92 29.09 29.73
C ARG A 4 37.00 28.02 28.64
N VAL A 5 35.86 27.62 28.09
CA VAL A 5 35.81 26.78 26.88
C VAL A 5 35.47 27.69 25.70
N ALA A 6 36.39 27.75 24.74
CA ALA A 6 36.27 28.53 23.51
C ALA A 6 35.43 27.74 22.49
N ALA A 7 34.40 28.38 21.93
CA ALA A 7 33.61 27.85 20.83
C ALA A 7 34.23 28.28 19.49
N ALA A 8 34.51 27.31 18.62
CA ALA A 8 34.95 27.53 17.24
C ALA A 8 33.75 27.30 16.30
N LEU A 9 33.45 28.29 15.46
CA LEU A 9 32.46 28.23 14.38
C LEU A 9 33.02 27.42 13.19
N PRO A 10 32.21 26.60 12.50
CA PRO A 10 32.54 26.15 11.15
C PRO A 10 31.90 27.07 10.10
N ALA A 11 32.69 27.36 9.07
CA ALA A 11 32.36 28.16 7.90
C ALA A 11 31.41 27.41 6.95
N VAL A 12 30.38 28.11 6.47
CA VAL A 12 29.47 27.64 5.42
C VAL A 12 30.09 27.93 4.05
N VAL A 13 30.38 26.90 3.27
CA VAL A 13 30.78 27.01 1.86
C VAL A 13 29.53 26.89 1.01
N ALA A 14 29.16 27.97 0.32
CA ALA A 14 28.08 28.00 -0.66
C ALA A 14 28.61 27.49 -2.02
N VAL A 15 28.02 26.42 -2.53
CA VAL A 15 28.25 25.93 -3.90
C VAL A 15 27.09 26.44 -4.77
N ALA A 16 27.40 27.32 -5.72
CA ALA A 16 26.49 27.75 -6.77
C ALA A 16 26.73 26.89 -8.02
N LEU A 17 25.69 26.19 -8.49
CA LEU A 17 25.69 25.51 -9.79
C LEU A 17 24.91 26.35 -10.80
N VAL A 18 25.61 26.77 -11.84
CA VAL A 18 25.12 27.58 -12.96
C VAL A 18 24.47 26.66 -13.99
N VAL A 19 23.21 26.94 -14.32
CA VAL A 19 22.48 26.40 -15.48
C VAL A 19 23.02 27.05 -16.75
N ALA A 20 23.38 26.23 -17.75
CA ALA A 20 23.68 26.68 -19.10
C ALA A 20 22.86 25.86 -20.11
N CYS A 21 21.98 26.56 -20.83
CA CYS A 21 21.27 26.09 -22.01
C CYS A 21 22.15 26.22 -23.26
N GLY A 22 21.92 25.38 -24.28
CA GLY A 22 22.43 25.64 -25.63
C GLY A 22 22.14 24.49 -26.60
N GLY A 23 21.21 24.71 -27.54
CA GLY A 23 20.94 23.83 -28.67
C GLY A 23 21.65 24.26 -29.96
N ASN A 24 21.46 23.47 -31.03
CA ASN A 24 21.14 23.84 -32.43
C ASN A 24 21.74 22.90 -33.48
N GLY A 25 20.91 22.58 -34.50
CA GLY A 25 21.27 22.31 -35.90
C GLY A 25 21.53 20.84 -36.22
N ASP A 26 20.59 20.13 -36.84
CA ASP A 26 20.29 20.07 -38.28
C ASP A 26 21.46 19.55 -39.13
N ASP A 27 21.30 18.32 -39.64
CA ASP A 27 21.71 18.02 -41.01
C ASP A 27 20.74 17.00 -41.62
N SER A 28 20.10 17.44 -42.69
CA SER A 28 19.19 16.66 -43.53
C SER A 28 20.01 16.03 -44.65
N ASP A 29 19.71 14.78 -45.06
CA ASP A 29 19.64 14.57 -46.51
C ASP A 29 18.80 13.36 -46.97
N THR A 30 17.99 13.69 -47.98
CA THR A 30 17.51 12.91 -49.12
C THR A 30 16.94 11.49 -48.96
N GLY A 31 15.65 11.36 -49.29
CA GLY A 31 15.28 11.32 -50.72
C GLY A 31 14.34 10.19 -51.17
N ALA A 32 13.44 10.57 -52.09
CA ALA A 32 12.70 9.78 -53.08
C ALA A 32 11.41 9.04 -52.61
N THR A 33 10.22 9.63 -52.79
CA THR A 33 9.33 9.61 -54.00
C THR A 33 8.54 8.32 -54.24
N GLY A 34 7.21 8.45 -54.28
CA GLY A 34 6.24 7.47 -54.82
C GLY A 34 4.91 7.51 -54.05
N SER A 35 3.96 8.39 -54.37
CA SER A 35 2.88 8.25 -55.37
C SER A 35 1.66 7.42 -54.92
N ALA A 36 0.51 8.09 -54.96
CA ALA A 36 -0.87 7.61 -55.15
C ALA A 36 -1.66 6.93 -53.99
N SER A 37 -2.71 7.65 -53.57
CA SER A 37 -3.97 7.18 -52.96
C SER A 37 -4.99 6.86 -54.09
N PRO A 38 -6.25 6.38 -53.88
CA PRO A 38 -6.91 5.75 -52.73
C PRO A 38 -7.65 4.43 -53.12
N SER A 39 -8.35 3.79 -52.17
CA SER A 39 -9.56 2.91 -52.29
C SER A 39 -9.49 1.84 -51.18
N SER A 40 -10.54 1.35 -50.52
CA SER A 40 -11.99 1.51 -50.58
C SER A 40 -12.55 0.75 -49.36
N ALA A 41 -13.71 1.19 -48.85
CA ALA A 41 -14.42 0.58 -47.73
C ALA A 41 -14.96 -0.82 -48.06
N THR A 42 -15.07 -1.69 -47.04
CA THR A 42 -16.11 -2.72 -46.95
C THR A 42 -16.29 -3.19 -45.51
N SER A 43 -17.56 -3.20 -45.09
CA SER A 43 -18.08 -3.72 -43.83
C SER A 43 -17.82 -5.23 -43.66
N SER A 44 -17.74 -5.70 -42.42
CA SER A 44 -18.24 -7.04 -42.11
C SER A 44 -18.77 -7.13 -40.68
N SER A 45 -19.97 -7.68 -40.61
CA SER A 45 -20.88 -7.84 -39.49
C SER A 45 -20.68 -9.17 -38.74
N ALA A 46 -21.00 -9.12 -37.45
CA ALA A 46 -21.37 -10.15 -36.45
C ALA A 46 -21.49 -11.64 -36.86
N PRO A 47 -21.35 -12.58 -35.88
CA PRO A 47 -22.54 -12.92 -35.11
C PRO A 47 -22.32 -13.08 -33.60
N ALA A 48 -23.43 -12.91 -32.89
CA ALA A 48 -23.64 -13.29 -31.51
C ALA A 48 -23.78 -14.81 -31.37
N THR A 49 -23.33 -15.34 -30.23
CA THR A 49 -23.90 -16.55 -29.62
C THR A 49 -24.29 -16.22 -28.18
N THR A 50 -25.58 -16.35 -27.94
CA THR A 50 -26.28 -16.25 -26.67
C THR A 50 -26.32 -17.61 -25.97
N SER A 51 -26.63 -17.54 -24.66
CA SER A 51 -27.11 -18.61 -23.79
C SER A 51 -26.03 -19.54 -23.25
N GLY A 52 -25.83 -19.71 -21.95
CA GLY A 52 -26.72 -19.49 -20.82
C GLY A 52 -26.62 -20.72 -19.93
N ALA A 53 -26.23 -20.54 -18.67
CA ALA A 53 -26.52 -21.51 -17.61
C ALA A 53 -26.34 -20.82 -16.26
N ALA A 54 -27.46 -20.68 -15.57
CA ALA A 54 -27.54 -20.33 -14.18
C ALA A 54 -26.77 -21.37 -13.34
N GLY A 55 -25.83 -20.88 -12.54
CA GLY A 55 -25.27 -21.58 -11.40
C GLY A 55 -25.39 -20.65 -10.21
N SER A 56 -26.53 -20.71 -9.51
CA SER A 56 -26.66 -20.18 -8.16
C SER A 56 -25.71 -20.97 -7.25
N GLY A 57 -24.46 -20.53 -7.18
CA GLY A 57 -23.54 -20.88 -6.11
C GLY A 57 -23.58 -19.76 -5.09
N THR A 58 -24.20 -20.02 -3.95
CA THR A 58 -24.05 -19.25 -2.72
C THR A 58 -22.58 -18.84 -2.56
N PRO A 59 -22.24 -17.56 -2.29
CA PRO A 59 -20.89 -17.23 -1.87
C PRO A 59 -20.67 -17.96 -0.56
N ALA A 60 -19.77 -18.93 -0.55
CA ALA A 60 -19.24 -19.45 0.70
C ALA A 60 -18.54 -18.27 1.37
N THR A 61 -19.19 -17.69 2.39
CA THR A 61 -18.54 -16.90 3.42
C THR A 61 -17.50 -17.82 4.05
N GLY A 62 -16.28 -17.80 3.53
CA GLY A 62 -15.12 -18.36 4.18
C GLY A 62 -14.83 -17.48 5.39
N GLY A 63 -15.51 -17.75 6.49
CA GLY A 63 -15.03 -17.33 7.80
C GLY A 63 -13.74 -18.09 8.04
N ASP A 64 -12.60 -17.46 7.75
CA ASP A 64 -11.29 -17.87 8.24
C ASP A 64 -11.28 -17.66 9.75
N ASP A 65 -12.01 -18.52 10.47
CA ASP A 65 -11.99 -18.61 11.92
C ASP A 65 -10.75 -19.43 12.30
N SER A 66 -9.58 -18.90 11.92
CA SER A 66 -8.29 -19.45 12.31
C SER A 66 -8.19 -19.36 13.83
N THR A 67 -8.26 -20.51 14.49
CA THR A 67 -8.14 -20.69 15.96
C THR A 67 -6.74 -20.36 16.49
N ASP A 68 -5.87 -19.75 15.68
CA ASP A 68 -4.47 -19.43 15.99
C ASP A 68 -4.29 -17.99 16.48
N ALA A 69 -5.37 -17.19 16.56
CA ALA A 69 -5.25 -15.84 17.05
C ALA A 69 -4.87 -15.82 18.55
N PRO A 70 -3.78 -15.16 18.95
CA PRO A 70 -3.36 -15.11 20.34
C PRO A 70 -4.44 -14.46 21.23
N PRO A 71 -4.50 -14.84 22.53
CA PRO A 71 -5.45 -14.25 23.48
C PRO A 71 -5.26 -12.73 23.59
N PHE A 72 -6.39 -12.03 23.67
CA PHE A 72 -6.56 -10.60 23.47
C PHE A 72 -5.88 -9.72 24.55
N PRO A 73 -5.04 -8.76 24.16
CA PRO A 73 -4.90 -7.53 24.91
C PRO A 73 -5.16 -6.38 23.95
N ALA A 74 -6.35 -6.32 23.31
CA ALA A 74 -6.64 -5.17 22.48
C ALA A 74 -6.67 -3.93 23.39
N ASN A 75 -5.75 -3.03 23.09
CA ASN A 75 -5.69 -1.68 23.64
C ASN A 75 -5.40 -0.74 22.45
N THR A 76 -5.13 0.54 22.73
CA THR A 76 -4.86 1.52 21.67
C THR A 76 -3.38 1.91 21.58
N GLU A 77 -2.49 1.15 22.22
CA GLU A 77 -1.04 1.35 22.16
C GLU A 77 -0.49 0.76 20.85
N PRO A 78 0.72 1.17 20.40
CA PRO A 78 1.34 0.58 19.22
C PRO A 78 1.51 -0.94 19.33
N ASP A 79 1.22 -1.66 18.24
CA ASP A 79 1.50 -3.08 18.09
C ASP A 79 2.64 -3.27 17.08
N THR A 80 3.64 -4.09 17.44
CA THR A 80 4.85 -4.26 16.65
C THR A 80 5.26 -5.73 16.53
N GLY A 81 5.69 -6.12 15.34
CA GLY A 81 6.26 -7.44 15.05
C GLY A 81 7.55 -7.31 14.25
N GLN A 82 8.48 -8.22 14.47
CA GLN A 82 9.78 -8.21 13.78
C GLN A 82 9.71 -9.01 12.48
N ALA A 83 10.34 -8.48 11.43
CA ALA A 83 10.55 -9.21 10.19
C ALA A 83 11.51 -10.38 10.42
N SER A 84 11.36 -11.45 9.63
CA SER A 84 12.38 -12.49 9.59
C SER A 84 13.68 -11.96 8.95
N ALA A 85 14.81 -12.58 9.29
CA ALA A 85 16.12 -12.12 8.81
C ALA A 85 16.27 -12.20 7.27
N ASP A 86 15.50 -13.09 6.63
CA ASP A 86 15.43 -13.32 5.19
C ASP A 86 14.21 -12.66 4.54
N SER A 87 13.48 -11.78 5.26
CA SER A 87 12.28 -11.14 4.74
C SER A 87 12.58 -10.33 3.49
N PHE A 88 11.92 -10.70 2.41
CA PHE A 88 11.91 -10.00 1.14
C PHE A 88 10.58 -10.29 0.45
N VAL A 89 9.59 -9.48 0.79
CA VAL A 89 8.18 -9.72 0.43
C VAL A 89 7.55 -8.53 -0.28
N THR A 90 6.40 -8.72 -0.92
CA THR A 90 5.56 -7.68 -1.52
C THR A 90 4.12 -7.87 -1.03
N VAL A 91 3.46 -6.75 -0.71
CA VAL A 91 2.02 -6.76 -0.41
C VAL A 91 1.26 -6.88 -1.72
N THR A 92 0.45 -7.93 -1.85
CA THR A 92 -0.21 -8.30 -3.10
C THR A 92 -1.69 -7.94 -3.13
N ASP A 93 -2.33 -7.90 -1.96
CA ASP A 93 -3.75 -7.57 -1.85
C ASP A 93 -4.05 -7.02 -0.44
N ILE A 94 -5.13 -6.24 -0.33
CA ILE A 94 -5.66 -5.72 0.92
C ILE A 94 -7.16 -5.97 0.97
N ARG A 95 -7.62 -6.63 2.04
CA ARG A 95 -9.01 -7.02 2.21
C ARG A 95 -9.56 -6.54 3.53
N THR A 96 -10.81 -6.09 3.52
CA THR A 96 -11.57 -5.67 4.69
C THR A 96 -12.75 -6.61 4.93
N GLY A 97 -13.15 -6.78 6.18
CA GLY A 97 -14.32 -7.60 6.51
C GLY A 97 -14.80 -7.42 7.94
N ARG A 98 -16.12 -7.53 8.11
CA ARG A 98 -16.76 -7.50 9.44
C ARG A 98 -16.76 -8.89 10.07
N HIS A 99 -16.42 -8.96 11.35
CA HIS A 99 -16.53 -10.13 12.20
C HIS A 99 -17.37 -9.82 13.46
N ASP A 100 -17.62 -10.82 14.30
CA ASP A 100 -18.34 -10.60 15.55
C ASP A 100 -17.45 -9.86 16.57
N GLY A 101 -17.78 -8.60 16.86
CA GLY A 101 -17.09 -7.75 17.84
C GLY A 101 -15.82 -7.05 17.32
N PHE A 102 -15.44 -7.24 16.06
CA PHE A 102 -14.32 -6.53 15.43
C PHE A 102 -14.44 -6.47 13.90
N ASP A 103 -13.77 -5.50 13.31
CA ASP A 103 -13.46 -5.46 11.89
C ASP A 103 -12.06 -5.97 11.63
N ARG A 104 -11.82 -6.56 10.46
CA ARG A 104 -10.54 -7.10 10.06
C ARG A 104 -10.05 -6.41 8.80
N VAL A 105 -8.77 -6.03 8.82
CA VAL A 105 -7.98 -5.68 7.64
C VAL A 105 -6.90 -6.74 7.47
N VAL A 106 -6.80 -7.33 6.28
CA VAL A 106 -5.80 -8.34 5.93
C VAL A 106 -4.92 -7.79 4.83
N PHE A 107 -3.61 -7.81 5.06
CA PHE A 107 -2.59 -7.57 4.04
C PHE A 107 -2.06 -8.93 3.58
N ASP A 108 -2.36 -9.31 2.34
CA ASP A 108 -1.83 -10.54 1.75
C ASP A 108 -0.41 -10.28 1.23
N VAL A 109 0.51 -11.16 1.60
CA VAL A 109 1.94 -10.95 1.39
C VAL A 109 2.54 -12.16 0.69
N ALA A 110 3.33 -11.91 -0.35
CA ALA A 110 4.04 -12.96 -1.09
C ALA A 110 5.54 -12.63 -1.16
N GLY A 111 6.37 -13.67 -1.24
CA GLY A 111 7.82 -13.55 -1.28
C GLY A 111 8.51 -14.53 -0.33
N THR A 112 9.70 -14.16 0.15
CA THR A 112 10.50 -14.99 1.07
C THR A 112 10.49 -14.39 2.46
N GLY A 113 10.46 -15.25 3.48
CA GLY A 113 10.42 -14.83 4.88
C GLY A 113 9.05 -14.27 5.31
N THR A 114 9.03 -13.54 6.41
CA THR A 114 7.83 -12.93 6.99
C THR A 114 8.06 -11.44 7.27
N PRO A 115 7.13 -10.55 6.91
CA PRO A 115 7.27 -9.13 7.17
C PRO A 115 7.21 -8.84 8.67
N GLY A 116 7.82 -7.72 9.06
CA GLY A 116 7.56 -7.09 10.35
C GLY A 116 6.45 -6.05 10.23
N TRP A 117 5.91 -5.59 11.34
CA TRP A 117 4.91 -4.52 11.37
C TRP A 117 5.15 -3.53 12.51
N ASP A 118 4.67 -2.31 12.29
CA ASP A 118 4.45 -1.29 13.30
C ASP A 118 3.10 -0.64 12.99
N VAL A 119 2.14 -0.80 13.89
CA VAL A 119 0.79 -0.26 13.73
C VAL A 119 0.45 0.61 14.92
N ARG A 120 0.05 1.85 14.64
CA ARG A 120 -0.26 2.84 15.67
C ARG A 120 -1.22 3.88 15.16
N PHE A 121 -1.98 4.47 16.08
CA PHE A 121 -2.78 5.65 15.77
C PHE A 121 -1.90 6.87 15.56
N VAL A 122 -2.18 7.63 14.52
CA VAL A 122 -1.49 8.89 14.17
C VAL A 122 -2.48 10.05 14.13
N PRO A 123 -2.05 11.29 14.44
CA PRO A 123 -2.94 12.45 14.37
C PRO A 123 -3.25 12.87 12.92
N GLU A 124 -2.43 12.46 11.95
CA GLU A 124 -2.57 12.80 10.54
C GLU A 124 -1.83 11.77 9.69
N ALA A 125 -2.45 11.33 8.59
CA ALA A 125 -1.78 10.50 7.59
C ALA A 125 -0.86 11.36 6.72
N ARG A 126 0.43 10.99 6.64
CA ARG A 126 1.41 11.67 5.80
C ARG A 126 2.17 10.68 4.95
N SER A 127 2.18 10.95 3.65
CA SER A 127 2.81 10.11 2.66
C SER A 127 4.31 9.95 2.93
N GLN A 128 4.79 8.71 2.88
CA GLN A 128 6.19 8.36 3.07
C GLN A 128 7.04 9.03 1.98
N GLY A 129 8.21 9.54 2.37
CA GLY A 129 9.14 10.27 1.50
C GLY A 129 8.74 11.72 1.23
N SER A 130 7.51 11.99 0.81
CA SER A 130 7.07 13.35 0.48
C SER A 130 6.63 14.19 1.68
N GLY A 131 6.02 13.56 2.69
CA GLY A 131 5.43 14.20 3.86
C GLY A 131 4.10 14.92 3.58
N ASN A 132 3.53 14.81 2.38
CA ASN A 132 2.24 15.40 2.06
C ASN A 132 1.11 14.70 2.81
N THR A 133 0.07 15.44 3.19
CA THR A 133 -1.12 14.86 3.81
C THR A 133 -1.81 13.90 2.85
N VAL A 134 -2.18 12.72 3.36
CA VAL A 134 -3.00 11.72 2.65
C VAL A 134 -4.43 11.81 3.19
N PRO A 135 -5.44 12.09 2.36
CA PRO A 135 -6.83 12.04 2.80
C PRO A 135 -7.21 10.61 3.20
N VAL A 136 -7.81 10.46 4.37
CA VAL A 136 -8.33 9.20 4.89
C VAL A 136 -9.68 9.49 5.56
N GLU A 137 -10.72 8.72 5.22
CA GLU A 137 -12.04 8.84 5.80
C GLU A 137 -12.07 8.36 7.26
N GLY A 138 -12.85 9.03 8.11
CA GLY A 138 -13.01 8.68 9.52
C GLY A 138 -12.45 9.74 10.48
N ASP A 139 -12.64 9.50 11.78
CA ASP A 139 -12.23 10.41 12.86
C ASP A 139 -10.94 9.96 13.56
N ALA A 140 -10.45 8.76 13.23
CA ALA A 140 -9.17 8.23 13.69
C ALA A 140 -8.43 7.52 12.54
N ILE A 141 -7.09 7.51 12.62
CA ILE A 141 -6.23 6.93 11.58
C ILE A 141 -5.21 5.99 12.23
N LEU A 142 -5.21 4.74 11.81
CA LEU A 142 -4.12 3.80 12.07
C LEU A 142 -3.13 3.84 10.91
N GLN A 143 -1.88 4.16 11.19
CA GLN A 143 -0.79 3.94 10.23
C GLN A 143 -0.30 2.50 10.37
N VAL A 144 -0.29 1.77 9.27
CA VAL A 144 0.28 0.43 9.16
C VAL A 144 1.59 0.53 8.40
N THR A 145 2.69 0.16 9.05
CA THR A 145 4.02 0.17 8.46
C THR A 145 4.55 -1.26 8.43
N LEU A 146 4.70 -1.83 7.24
CA LEU A 146 5.21 -3.19 7.03
C LEU A 146 6.68 -3.13 6.62
N SER A 147 7.54 -3.91 7.28
CA SER A 147 8.99 -3.91 7.07
C SER A 147 9.49 -5.24 6.50
N GLY A 148 10.66 -5.21 5.85
CA GLY A 148 11.20 -6.38 5.14
C GLY A 148 10.57 -6.57 3.76
N VAL A 149 10.09 -5.48 3.17
CA VAL A 149 9.42 -5.44 1.87
C VAL A 149 10.45 -5.15 0.77
N GLY A 150 10.32 -5.79 -0.40
CA GLY A 150 11.07 -5.48 -1.61
C GLY A 150 10.18 -4.84 -2.68
N TYR A 151 10.78 -4.09 -3.61
CA TYR A 151 10.02 -3.51 -4.72
C TYR A 151 9.56 -4.61 -5.70
N PRO A 152 8.42 -4.43 -6.40
CA PRO A 152 7.96 -5.37 -7.43
C PRO A 152 9.02 -5.70 -8.48
N THR A 153 9.85 -4.73 -8.87
CA THR A 153 10.95 -4.93 -9.82
C THR A 153 12.07 -5.85 -9.31
N GLU A 154 12.16 -6.04 -8.00
CA GLU A 154 13.18 -6.84 -7.34
C GLU A 154 12.63 -8.21 -6.92
N THR A 155 11.41 -8.24 -6.39
CA THR A 155 10.73 -9.48 -5.97
C THR A 155 10.14 -10.26 -7.15
N GLY A 156 9.82 -9.57 -8.25
CA GLY A 156 9.09 -10.15 -9.38
C GLY A 156 7.62 -10.44 -9.07
N ILE A 157 7.07 -9.81 -8.04
CA ILE A 157 5.70 -9.99 -7.54
C ILE A 157 4.95 -8.68 -7.72
N ASP A 158 3.74 -8.76 -8.28
CA ASP A 158 2.88 -7.58 -8.44
C ASP A 158 2.44 -7.04 -7.07
N GLU A 159 2.54 -5.71 -6.90
CA GLU A 159 2.05 -5.03 -5.71
C GLU A 159 0.54 -4.80 -5.78
N VAL A 160 -0.07 -4.64 -4.62
CA VAL A 160 -1.46 -4.21 -4.48
C VAL A 160 -1.72 -2.94 -5.30
N ASP A 161 -2.88 -2.90 -5.97
CA ASP A 161 -3.34 -1.70 -6.68
C ASP A 161 -3.79 -0.63 -5.67
N GLY A 162 -2.90 0.30 -5.37
CA GLY A 162 -3.16 1.44 -4.50
C GLY A 162 -3.78 2.66 -5.19
N SER A 163 -4.28 2.53 -6.43
CA SER A 163 -4.81 3.68 -7.18
C SER A 163 -6.11 4.26 -6.63
N ALA A 164 -6.83 3.49 -5.81
CA ALA A 164 -8.04 3.91 -5.09
C ALA A 164 -8.06 3.33 -3.66
N PRO A 165 -8.74 3.99 -2.71
CA PRO A 165 -8.95 3.41 -1.38
C PRO A 165 -9.73 2.09 -1.42
N ILE A 166 -9.33 1.14 -0.57
CA ILE A 166 -10.05 -0.11 -0.35
C ILE A 166 -11.19 0.17 0.66
N PRO A 167 -12.46 0.01 0.29
CA PRO A 167 -13.58 0.34 1.20
C PRO A 167 -13.68 -0.67 2.35
N GLY A 168 -14.18 -0.22 3.51
CA GLY A 168 -14.46 -1.08 4.67
C GLY A 168 -15.48 -2.21 4.42
N GLN A 169 -16.31 -2.13 3.38
CA GLN A 169 -17.22 -3.23 2.94
C GLN A 169 -18.09 -3.83 4.08
N GLY A 170 -18.94 -3.01 4.69
CA GLY A 170 -19.90 -3.45 5.70
C GLY A 170 -19.33 -3.64 7.10
N THR A 171 -18.09 -3.18 7.33
CA THR A 171 -17.46 -2.93 8.62
C THR A 171 -18.21 -1.88 9.45
N GLU A 172 -17.93 -1.87 10.75
CA GLU A 172 -18.60 -0.99 11.72
C GLU A 172 -17.71 0.19 12.16
N VAL A 173 -16.41 -0.04 12.25
CA VAL A 173 -15.38 0.90 12.67
C VAL A 173 -14.45 1.26 11.52
N VAL A 174 -13.95 0.28 10.75
CA VAL A 174 -13.05 0.56 9.61
C VAL A 174 -13.84 1.24 8.49
N THR A 175 -13.40 2.41 8.04
CA THR A 175 -14.04 3.18 6.96
C THR A 175 -13.46 2.80 5.60
N GLU A 176 -12.13 2.86 5.50
CA GLU A 176 -11.36 2.53 4.31
C GLU A 176 -9.89 2.21 4.65
N VAL A 177 -9.17 1.66 3.68
CA VAL A 177 -7.72 1.51 3.70
C VAL A 177 -7.13 2.23 2.49
N VAL A 178 -6.23 3.18 2.75
CA VAL A 178 -5.50 3.90 1.72
C VAL A 178 -4.07 3.36 1.66
N TRP A 179 -3.72 2.73 0.55
CA TRP A 179 -2.33 2.38 0.26
C TRP A 179 -1.54 3.65 -0.10
N ASP A 180 -0.41 3.88 0.55
CA ASP A 180 0.44 5.04 0.26
C ASP A 180 1.55 4.66 -0.71
N THR A 181 2.59 3.98 -0.22
CA THR A 181 3.72 3.58 -1.06
C THR A 181 4.63 2.56 -0.36
N THR A 182 5.46 1.89 -1.17
CA THR A 182 6.65 1.17 -0.72
C THR A 182 7.88 2.03 -0.94
N PHE A 183 8.69 2.24 0.10
CA PHE A 183 9.95 2.99 0.04
C PHE A 183 10.94 2.46 1.07
N GLU A 184 12.23 2.39 0.71
CA GLU A 184 13.34 2.00 1.61
C GLU A 184 13.09 0.73 2.46
N GLY A 185 12.52 -0.31 1.83
CA GLY A 185 12.28 -1.61 2.48
C GLY A 185 11.00 -1.69 3.31
N THR A 186 10.14 -0.68 3.19
CA THR A 186 8.94 -0.52 4.01
C THR A 186 7.73 -0.12 3.17
N SER A 187 6.59 -0.75 3.39
CA SER A 187 5.30 -0.30 2.86
C SER A 187 4.48 0.42 3.91
N VAL A 188 3.77 1.47 3.50
CA VAL A 188 2.85 2.21 4.36
C VAL A 188 1.44 2.17 3.81
N ALA A 189 0.47 1.91 4.70
CA ALA A 189 -0.95 2.09 4.46
C ALA A 189 -1.59 2.82 5.63
N PHE A 190 -2.72 3.49 5.38
CA PHE A 190 -3.52 4.15 6.40
C PHE A 190 -4.90 3.51 6.46
N VAL A 191 -5.31 3.10 7.65
CA VAL A 191 -6.64 2.56 7.91
C VAL A 191 -7.45 3.65 8.62
N GLY A 192 -8.48 4.10 7.94
CA GLY A 192 -9.47 5.01 8.50
C GLY A 192 -10.39 4.28 9.48
N ALA A 193 -10.74 4.94 10.57
CA ALA A 193 -11.64 4.43 11.58
C ALA A 193 -12.64 5.50 12.04
N THR A 194 -13.86 5.09 12.36
CA THR A 194 -14.89 5.98 12.90
C THR A 194 -14.52 6.54 14.28
N GLU A 195 -13.68 5.84 15.05
CA GLU A 195 -13.14 6.33 16.31
C GLU A 195 -11.88 5.55 16.74
N ARG A 196 -11.21 6.01 17.80
CA ARG A 196 -10.03 5.32 18.36
C ARG A 196 -10.47 4.15 19.25
N THR A 197 -10.61 2.95 18.66
CA THR A 197 -10.91 1.73 19.41
C THR A 197 -9.67 0.83 19.59
N PRO A 198 -9.71 -0.12 20.54
CA PRO A 198 -8.65 -1.09 20.68
C PRO A 198 -8.39 -1.93 19.41
N PHE A 199 -7.14 -2.26 19.14
CA PHE A 199 -6.77 -3.11 18.01
C PHE A 199 -5.70 -4.13 18.41
N ARG A 200 -5.42 -5.07 17.51
CA ARG A 200 -4.28 -5.99 17.58
C ARG A 200 -3.77 -6.32 16.19
N VAL A 201 -2.50 -6.73 16.10
CA VAL A 201 -1.89 -7.18 14.86
C VAL A 201 -1.19 -8.52 15.05
N TYR A 202 -1.30 -9.40 14.06
CA TYR A 202 -0.62 -10.70 14.10
C TYR A 202 -0.37 -11.22 12.69
N LEU A 203 0.54 -12.19 12.61
CA LEU A 203 0.89 -12.88 11.38
C LEU A 203 0.09 -14.19 11.29
N LEU A 204 -0.40 -14.51 10.10
CA LEU A 204 -0.79 -15.87 9.72
C LEU A 204 0.17 -16.35 8.63
N GLU A 205 0.50 -17.63 8.65
CA GLU A 205 1.32 -18.28 7.63
C GLU A 205 0.47 -19.23 6.78
N SER A 206 0.94 -19.54 5.57
CA SER A 206 0.29 -20.49 4.63
C SER A 206 -1.17 -20.15 4.23
N PRO A 207 -1.44 -19.04 3.51
CA PRO A 207 -0.50 -18.05 2.99
C PRO A 207 -0.14 -16.96 4.02
N THR A 208 1.00 -16.29 3.80
CA THR A 208 1.50 -15.22 4.67
C THR A 208 0.57 -14.00 4.62
N ARG A 209 0.09 -13.59 5.79
CA ARG A 209 -0.84 -12.48 5.97
C ARG A 209 -0.50 -11.71 7.23
N VAL A 210 -0.51 -10.38 7.14
CA VAL A 210 -0.55 -9.52 8.33
C VAL A 210 -2.00 -9.14 8.56
N VAL A 211 -2.52 -9.44 9.74
CA VAL A 211 -3.93 -9.26 10.10
C VAL A 211 -4.03 -8.19 11.18
N LEU A 212 -4.80 -7.14 10.90
CA LEU A 212 -5.19 -6.09 11.83
C LEU A 212 -6.66 -6.28 12.20
N ASP A 213 -6.93 -6.58 13.48
CA ASP A 213 -8.29 -6.62 14.01
C ASP A 213 -8.56 -5.33 14.81
N VAL A 214 -9.67 -4.65 14.53
CA VAL A 214 -10.10 -3.40 15.17
C VAL A 214 -11.44 -3.62 15.88
N VAL A 215 -11.48 -3.42 17.20
CA VAL A 215 -12.63 -3.74 18.06
C VAL A 215 -13.82 -2.84 17.76
N HIS A 216 -15.02 -3.43 17.71
CA HIS A 216 -16.27 -2.68 17.66
C HIS A 216 -16.53 -1.97 19.00
N PRO A 217 -17.05 -0.74 18.99
CA PRO A 217 -17.51 -0.09 20.21
C PRO A 217 -18.63 -0.90 20.88
N ARG A 218 -18.74 -0.75 22.19
CA ARG A 218 -19.80 -1.40 22.99
C ARG A 218 -21.06 -0.55 23.08
#